data_AF-A0A832CLJ1-F1
#
_entry.id   AF-A0A832CLJ1-F1
#
_cell.length_a   1.000
_cell.length_b   1.000
_cell.length_c   1.000
_cell.angle_alpha   90.00
_cell.angle_beta   90.00
_cell.angle_gamma   90.00
#
_symmetry.space_group_name_H-M   'P 1'
#
loop_
_entity.id
_entity.type
_entity.pdbx_description
1 polymer ?
#
loop_
_entity_poly.entity_id
_entity_poly.type
_entity_poly.pdbx_seq_one_letter_code
_entity_poly.pdbx_strand_id
1 'polypeptide(L)'
;MSLITVIGRGHSGTRAMSHTLLASGVFMGEPLNRSGDLLPPEAMYEACRVLARYVRWLGDLRWDWSALFDMPIPDEFQQLIRTYLRTVLEDTSEHRGWKIPETTLVLPWIVRLFPEAKYIYWVRNPRDCILGRHLTDDLHDFGIDYPATDDVRLRRAISWRYQYDLIRATPRPAQWIEVRLEDFVLRQEETLTRLEAFLGIKLARIVVNPEVVGRYRLDGGPNYYDILEPAMREYGYEVPGTLSAVSGQLAEVSGQ
;
A
#
# COMPACT_ATOMS: atom_id res chain seq x y z
N MET A 1 1.23 -15.90 -19.55
CA MET A 1 2.22 -15.05 -18.85
C MET A 1 1.49 -14.02 -18.02
N SER A 2 1.86 -13.81 -16.75
CA SER A 2 1.25 -12.77 -15.90
C SER A 2 2.29 -11.80 -15.38
N LEU A 3 1.98 -10.52 -15.44
CA LEU A 3 2.70 -9.46 -14.74
C LEU A 3 1.99 -9.17 -13.42
N ILE A 4 2.72 -9.19 -12.30
CA ILE A 4 2.16 -9.03 -10.94
C ILE A 4 2.87 -7.86 -10.26
N THR A 5 2.13 -7.01 -9.54
CA THR A 5 2.75 -6.01 -8.67
C THR A 5 2.10 -5.99 -7.30
N VAL A 6 2.93 -5.78 -6.27
CA VAL A 6 2.48 -5.58 -4.90
C VAL A 6 2.65 -4.11 -4.56
N ILE A 7 1.52 -3.45 -4.29
CA ILE A 7 1.47 -2.05 -3.90
C ILE A 7 0.96 -1.91 -2.47
N GLY A 8 1.16 -0.74 -1.89
CA GLY A 8 0.81 -0.43 -0.52
C GLY A 8 1.88 0.41 0.16
N ARG A 9 1.47 1.13 1.20
CA ARG A 9 2.35 2.01 1.97
C ARG A 9 3.50 1.20 2.59
N GLY A 10 4.72 1.74 2.61
CA GLY A 10 5.84 1.19 3.37
C GLY A 10 5.48 0.82 4.82
N HIS A 11 6.14 -0.15 5.44
CA HIS A 11 5.74 -0.72 6.75
C HIS A 11 4.36 -1.40 6.81
N SER A 12 3.61 -1.51 5.71
CA SER A 12 2.36 -2.30 5.71
C SER A 12 2.60 -3.82 5.69
N GLY A 13 3.86 -4.27 5.60
CA GLY A 13 4.18 -5.70 5.58
C GLY A 13 4.19 -6.34 4.18
N THR A 14 4.27 -5.54 3.12
CA THR A 14 4.34 -5.98 1.71
C THR A 14 5.48 -6.97 1.42
N ARG A 15 6.51 -7.03 2.27
CA ARG A 15 7.57 -8.06 2.24
C ARG A 15 6.99 -9.49 2.28
N ALA A 16 5.98 -9.73 3.11
CA ALA A 16 5.38 -11.06 3.24
C ALA A 16 4.86 -11.55 1.89
N MET A 17 4.13 -10.71 1.16
CA MET A 17 3.63 -11.05 -0.17
C MET A 17 4.74 -11.24 -1.20
N SER A 18 5.76 -10.37 -1.22
CA SER A 18 6.89 -10.52 -2.15
C SER A 18 7.65 -11.84 -1.92
N HIS A 19 7.91 -12.21 -0.66
CA HIS A 19 8.55 -13.49 -0.30
C HIS A 19 7.67 -14.69 -0.66
N THR A 20 6.36 -14.60 -0.45
CA THR A 20 5.41 -15.62 -0.92
C THR A 20 5.48 -15.78 -2.44
N LEU A 21 5.45 -14.71 -3.22
CA LEU A 21 5.53 -14.78 -4.68
C LEU A 21 6.85 -15.41 -5.16
N LEU A 22 7.99 -14.98 -4.59
CA LEU A 22 9.31 -15.58 -4.87
C LEU A 22 9.33 -17.08 -4.58
N ALA A 23 8.88 -17.49 -3.40
CA ALA A 23 8.81 -18.89 -3.01
C ALA A 23 7.81 -19.71 -3.86
N SER A 24 6.89 -19.04 -4.56
CA SER A 24 5.92 -19.65 -5.48
C SER A 24 6.41 -19.72 -6.92
N GLY A 25 7.67 -19.36 -7.19
CA GLY A 25 8.26 -19.40 -8.54
C GLY A 25 7.95 -18.18 -9.41
N VAL A 26 7.48 -17.07 -8.83
CA VAL A 26 7.31 -15.81 -9.57
C VAL A 26 8.65 -15.08 -9.63
N PHE A 27 9.09 -14.72 -10.84
CA PHE A 27 10.27 -13.89 -11.03
C PHE A 27 9.98 -12.44 -10.63
N MET A 28 10.46 -11.99 -9.47
CA MET A 28 10.16 -10.64 -8.94
C MET A 28 11.16 -9.55 -9.36
N GLY A 29 12.01 -9.85 -10.35
CA GLY A 29 13.14 -9.01 -10.77
C GLY A 29 14.44 -9.33 -10.04
N GLU A 30 15.53 -8.73 -10.51
CA GLU A 30 16.87 -8.91 -9.95
C GLU A 30 17.70 -7.62 -10.13
N PRO A 31 18.51 -7.19 -9.13
CA PRO A 31 18.61 -7.73 -7.77
C PRO A 31 17.46 -7.30 -6.84
N LEU A 32 17.24 -8.09 -5.78
CA LEU A 32 16.27 -7.77 -4.72
C LEU A 32 16.96 -7.51 -3.38
N ASN A 33 16.45 -6.56 -2.60
CA ASN A 33 16.88 -6.38 -1.21
C ASN A 33 16.22 -7.41 -0.26
N ARG A 34 16.58 -7.41 1.03
CA ARG A 34 15.98 -8.30 2.05
C ARG A 34 14.46 -8.13 2.20
N SER A 35 13.92 -6.96 1.85
CA SER A 35 12.49 -6.66 1.86
C SER A 35 11.73 -7.11 0.62
N GLY A 36 12.42 -7.73 -0.34
CA GLY A 36 11.86 -8.11 -1.63
C GLY A 36 11.58 -6.91 -2.54
N ASP A 37 12.23 -5.76 -2.29
CA ASP A 37 12.15 -4.62 -3.19
C ASP A 37 13.11 -4.80 -4.36
N LEU A 38 12.63 -4.52 -5.58
CA LEU A 38 13.47 -4.50 -6.77
C LEU A 38 14.42 -3.30 -6.74
N LEU A 39 15.71 -3.60 -7.00
CA LEU A 39 16.82 -2.66 -7.04
C LEU A 39 17.40 -2.57 -8.47
N PRO A 40 18.10 -1.47 -8.82
CA PRO A 40 18.33 -0.28 -8.01
C PRO A 40 17.10 0.69 -8.10
N PRO A 41 16.70 1.36 -7.01
CA PRO A 41 15.38 2.00 -6.92
C PRO A 41 15.32 3.44 -7.43
N GLU A 42 16.46 4.03 -7.80
CA GLU A 42 16.60 5.46 -8.10
C GLU A 42 15.68 5.88 -9.23
N ALA A 43 15.56 5.07 -10.29
CA ALA A 43 14.66 5.37 -11.40
C ALA A 43 13.18 5.40 -10.97
N MET A 44 12.77 4.56 -10.02
CA MET A 44 11.42 4.64 -9.43
C MET A 44 11.26 5.89 -8.57
N TYR A 45 12.26 6.29 -7.81
CA TYR A 45 12.21 7.50 -6.99
C TYR A 45 12.11 8.76 -7.86
N GLU A 46 12.89 8.84 -8.94
CA GLU A 46 12.76 9.94 -9.89
C GLU A 46 11.39 9.91 -10.60
N ALA A 47 10.86 8.73 -10.94
CA ALA A 47 9.52 8.62 -11.53
C ALA A 47 8.44 9.18 -10.59
N CYS A 48 8.57 8.97 -9.27
CA CYS A 48 7.70 9.58 -8.26
C CYS A 48 7.77 11.12 -8.31
N ARG A 49 8.98 11.70 -8.39
CA ARG A 49 9.16 13.14 -8.50
C ARG A 49 8.61 13.70 -9.81
N VAL A 50 8.74 12.97 -10.92
CA VAL A 50 8.15 13.37 -12.20
C VAL A 50 6.63 13.43 -12.13
N LEU A 51 5.98 12.40 -11.58
CA LEU A 51 4.53 12.40 -11.42
C LEU A 51 4.07 13.52 -10.46
N ALA A 52 4.81 13.75 -9.38
CA ALA A 52 4.49 14.78 -8.39
C ALA A 52 4.37 16.19 -8.98
N ARG A 53 5.12 16.52 -10.04
CA ARG A 53 5.01 17.80 -10.78
C ARG A 53 3.60 18.07 -11.32
N TYR A 54 2.76 17.04 -11.44
CA TYR A 54 1.40 17.10 -11.98
C TYR A 54 0.32 16.90 -10.91
N VAL A 55 0.71 16.73 -9.64
CA VAL A 55 -0.21 16.69 -8.52
C VAL A 55 -0.47 18.11 -8.05
N ARG A 56 -1.73 18.54 -8.04
CA ARG A 56 -2.09 19.88 -7.56
C ARG A 56 -2.41 19.83 -6.07
N TRP A 57 -1.60 20.49 -5.25
CA TRP A 57 -1.93 20.70 -3.83
C TRP A 57 -3.03 21.76 -3.70
N LEU A 58 -4.11 21.43 -2.99
CA LEU A 58 -5.26 22.32 -2.78
C LEU A 58 -5.22 23.02 -1.41
N GLY A 59 -4.09 22.90 -0.70
CA GLY A 59 -3.95 23.31 0.70
C GLY A 59 -4.45 22.25 1.68
N ASP A 60 -3.99 22.36 2.92
CA ASP A 60 -4.22 21.38 3.98
C ASP A 60 -3.85 19.97 3.51
N LEU A 61 -4.67 18.97 3.83
CA LEU A 61 -4.48 17.59 3.43
C LEU A 61 -5.40 17.24 2.25
N ARG A 62 -5.35 18.06 1.20
CA ARG A 62 -6.15 17.89 -0.03
C ARG A 62 -5.26 18.03 -1.26
N TRP A 63 -5.38 17.06 -2.15
CA TRP A 63 -4.66 16.99 -3.42
C TRP A 63 -5.63 16.66 -4.53
N ASP A 64 -5.29 17.07 -5.74
CA ASP A 64 -6.03 16.77 -6.95
C ASP A 64 -5.13 16.03 -7.94
N TRP A 65 -5.59 14.84 -8.30
CA TRP A 65 -4.93 13.91 -9.21
C TRP A 65 -5.65 13.80 -10.57
N SER A 66 -6.74 14.55 -10.78
CA SER A 66 -7.62 14.41 -11.95
C SER A 66 -6.85 14.47 -13.28
N ALA A 67 -5.88 15.39 -13.40
CA ALA A 67 -5.05 15.51 -14.59
C ALA A 67 -4.30 14.21 -14.94
N LEU A 68 -3.86 13.43 -13.95
CA LEU A 68 -3.04 12.23 -14.14
C LEU A 68 -3.77 11.12 -14.90
N PHE A 69 -5.11 11.11 -14.88
CA PHE A 69 -5.91 10.03 -15.44
C PHE A 69 -6.02 10.12 -16.97
N ASP A 70 -6.06 11.33 -17.52
CA ASP A 70 -6.33 11.55 -18.94
C ASP A 70 -5.16 12.16 -19.70
N MET A 71 -4.29 12.92 -19.03
CA MET A 71 -3.16 13.57 -19.71
C MET A 71 -2.20 12.55 -20.34
N PRO A 72 -1.48 12.89 -21.42
CA PRO A 72 -0.38 12.06 -21.91
C PRO A 72 0.65 11.81 -20.81
N ILE A 73 1.11 10.56 -20.66
CA ILE A 73 2.16 10.21 -19.71
C ILE A 73 3.49 10.73 -20.27
N PRO A 74 4.23 11.60 -19.57
CA PRO A 74 5.49 12.15 -20.05
C PRO A 74 6.50 11.05 -20.41
N ASP A 75 7.24 11.24 -21.51
CA ASP A 75 8.25 10.28 -21.96
C ASP A 75 9.34 10.04 -20.91
N GLU A 76 9.72 11.08 -20.16
CA GLU A 76 10.64 10.99 -19.01
C GLU A 76 10.17 9.93 -18.00
N PHE A 77 8.90 9.96 -17.63
CA PHE A 77 8.33 8.97 -16.71
C PHE A 77 8.35 7.56 -17.30
N GLN A 78 7.95 7.41 -18.56
CA GLN A 78 7.94 6.11 -19.24
C GLN A 78 9.36 5.51 -19.31
N GLN A 79 10.36 6.32 -19.62
CA GLN A 79 11.76 5.90 -19.66
C GLN A 79 12.28 5.47 -18.29
N LEU A 80 11.94 6.22 -17.23
CA LEU A 80 12.31 5.88 -15.85
C LEU A 80 11.69 4.55 -15.41
N ILE A 81 10.40 4.34 -15.69
CA ILE A 81 9.72 3.07 -15.37
C ILE A 81 10.29 1.90 -16.16
N ARG A 82 10.56 2.06 -17.47
CA ARG A 82 11.22 1.02 -18.28
C ARG A 82 12.63 0.71 -17.77
N THR A 83 13.37 1.72 -17.33
CA THR A 83 14.70 1.55 -16.74
C THR A 83 14.62 0.76 -15.43
N TYR A 84 13.70 1.13 -14.54
CA TYR A 84 13.49 0.47 -13.26
C TYR A 84 13.05 -1.00 -13.45
N LEU A 85 12.07 -1.24 -14.32
CA LEU A 85 11.48 -2.56 -14.53
C LEU A 85 12.21 -3.39 -15.59
N ARG A 86 13.37 -2.96 -16.09
CA ARG A 86 14.06 -3.61 -17.22
C ARG A 86 14.16 -5.13 -17.06
N THR A 87 14.68 -5.59 -15.93
CA THR A 87 14.87 -7.03 -15.68
C THR A 87 13.54 -7.79 -15.63
N VAL A 88 12.48 -7.18 -15.10
CA VAL A 88 11.13 -7.76 -15.07
C VAL A 88 10.48 -7.79 -16.45
N LEU A 89 10.68 -6.75 -17.27
CA LEU A 89 10.04 -6.65 -18.58
C LEU A 89 10.72 -7.53 -19.64
N GLU A 90 12.04 -7.73 -19.52
CA GLU A 90 12.83 -8.56 -20.43
C GLU A 90 12.79 -10.06 -20.09
N ASP A 91 12.37 -10.43 -18.88
CA ASP A 91 12.33 -11.81 -18.43
C ASP A 91 11.20 -12.65 -19.06
N THR A 92 11.51 -13.90 -19.38
CA THR A 92 10.62 -14.82 -20.10
C THR A 92 9.87 -15.80 -19.20
N SER A 93 10.00 -15.68 -17.87
CA SER A 93 9.25 -16.51 -16.92
C SER A 93 7.74 -16.36 -17.13
N GLU A 94 7.01 -17.44 -16.89
CA GLU A 94 5.55 -17.46 -17.02
C GLU A 94 4.89 -16.44 -16.09
N HIS A 95 5.39 -16.34 -14.86
CA HIS A 95 4.93 -15.38 -13.88
C HIS A 95 6.10 -14.49 -13.47
N ARG A 96 5.91 -13.18 -13.63
CA ARG A 96 6.89 -12.18 -13.25
C ARG A 96 6.23 -10.97 -12.61
N GLY A 97 7.01 -10.19 -11.90
CA GLY A 97 6.47 -9.06 -11.17
C GLY A 97 7.53 -8.19 -10.54
N TRP A 98 7.08 -7.18 -9.82
CA TRP A 98 7.94 -6.34 -9.01
C TRP A 98 7.21 -5.94 -7.73
N LYS A 99 8.00 -5.47 -6.78
CA LYS A 99 7.49 -4.84 -5.57
C LYS A 99 8.45 -3.73 -5.17
N ILE A 100 7.88 -2.58 -4.85
CA ILE A 100 8.51 -1.50 -4.08
C ILE A 100 7.38 -0.56 -3.62
N PRO A 101 7.34 -0.13 -2.34
CA PRO A 101 6.24 0.70 -1.82
C PRO A 101 5.93 1.95 -2.66
N GLU A 102 6.97 2.58 -3.19
CA GLU A 102 6.95 3.79 -4.01
C GLU A 102 6.14 3.62 -5.30
N THR A 103 5.92 2.39 -5.79
CA THR A 103 4.97 2.11 -6.89
C THR A 103 3.58 2.70 -6.60
N THR A 104 3.20 2.76 -5.32
CA THR A 104 1.93 3.36 -4.88
C THR A 104 1.85 4.85 -5.20
N LEU A 105 2.96 5.60 -5.05
CA LEU A 105 3.00 7.04 -5.29
C LEU A 105 2.79 7.38 -6.77
N VAL A 106 3.07 6.42 -7.66
CA VAL A 106 2.94 6.57 -9.11
C VAL A 106 1.81 5.73 -9.71
N LEU A 107 0.93 5.18 -8.87
CA LEU A 107 -0.12 4.26 -9.27
C LEU A 107 -0.95 4.75 -10.47
N PRO A 108 -1.40 6.04 -10.55
CA PRO A 108 -2.21 6.52 -11.67
C PRO A 108 -1.62 6.25 -13.05
N TRP A 109 -0.31 6.37 -13.20
CA TRP A 109 0.36 6.11 -14.48
C TRP A 109 0.80 4.66 -14.61
N ILE A 110 1.14 3.98 -13.52
CA ILE A 110 1.44 2.54 -13.55
C ILE A 110 0.25 1.72 -14.05
N VAL A 111 -0.98 2.01 -13.62
CA VAL A 111 -2.18 1.29 -14.09
C VAL A 111 -2.50 1.55 -15.56
N ARG A 112 -2.05 2.69 -16.09
CA ARG A 112 -2.21 3.04 -17.51
C ARG A 112 -1.13 2.41 -18.40
N LEU A 113 0.08 2.25 -17.87
CA LEU A 113 1.19 1.58 -18.58
C LEU A 113 1.06 0.06 -18.58
N PHE A 114 0.49 -0.53 -17.53
CA PHE A 114 0.36 -1.98 -17.36
C PHE A 114 -1.08 -2.39 -17.01
N PRO A 115 -2.08 -2.07 -17.85
CA PRO A 115 -3.50 -2.31 -17.54
C PRO A 115 -3.86 -3.79 -17.33
N GLU A 116 -3.07 -4.71 -17.87
CA GLU A 116 -3.23 -6.16 -17.73
C GLU A 116 -2.53 -6.75 -16.50
N ALA A 117 -1.71 -5.97 -15.79
CA ALA A 117 -1.01 -6.47 -14.61
C ALA A 117 -1.99 -6.79 -13.48
N LYS A 118 -1.66 -7.81 -12.69
CA LYS A 118 -2.40 -8.19 -11.48
C LYS A 118 -1.89 -7.37 -10.29
N TYR A 119 -2.74 -6.49 -9.78
CA TYR A 119 -2.43 -5.61 -8.66
C TYR A 119 -2.86 -6.24 -7.34
N ILE A 120 -1.90 -6.52 -6.47
CA ILE A 120 -2.14 -6.89 -5.07
C ILE A 120 -1.98 -5.63 -4.23
N TYR A 121 -3.10 -5.05 -3.80
CA TYR A 121 -3.10 -3.94 -2.86
C TYR A 121 -3.04 -4.44 -1.43
N TRP A 122 -1.92 -4.15 -0.77
CA TRP A 122 -1.63 -4.59 0.57
C TRP A 122 -1.96 -3.51 1.59
N VAL A 123 -2.88 -3.85 2.50
CA VAL A 123 -3.38 -2.96 3.55
C VAL A 123 -2.90 -3.46 4.91
N ARG A 124 -2.63 -2.53 5.82
CA ARG A 124 -2.37 -2.81 7.23
C ARG A 124 -2.98 -1.70 8.06
N ASN A 125 -3.32 -2.01 9.31
CA ASN A 125 -3.79 -1.01 10.27
C ASN A 125 -2.83 0.19 10.29
N PRO A 126 -3.29 1.41 9.96
CA PRO A 126 -2.42 2.58 9.85
C PRO A 126 -1.70 2.90 11.15
N ARG A 127 -2.30 2.56 12.30
CA ARG A 127 -1.70 2.74 13.63
C ARG A 127 -0.39 1.95 13.78
N ASP A 128 -0.29 0.78 13.15
CA ASP A 128 0.96 0.01 13.08
C ASP A 128 1.94 0.57 12.05
N CYS A 129 1.44 1.11 10.93
CA CYS A 129 2.27 1.63 9.85
C CYS A 129 3.09 2.84 10.28
N ILE A 130 2.56 3.70 11.15
CA ILE A 130 3.20 4.97 11.54
C ILE A 130 4.25 4.83 12.66
N LEU A 131 4.45 3.62 13.22
CA LEU A 131 5.39 3.40 14.33
C LEU A 131 6.86 3.48 13.89
N GLY A 132 7.17 2.97 12.70
CA GLY A 132 8.54 2.83 12.19
C GLY A 132 8.90 3.83 11.08
N ARG A 133 10.20 4.10 10.91
CA ARG A 133 10.73 5.01 9.88
C ARG A 133 10.73 4.35 8.50
N HIS A 134 10.09 4.97 7.52
CA HIS A 134 10.18 4.62 6.10
C HIS A 134 10.78 5.74 5.25
N LEU A 135 11.19 5.41 4.01
CA LEU A 135 11.64 6.42 3.04
C LEU A 135 10.51 7.37 2.65
N THR A 136 9.31 6.84 2.41
CA THR A 136 8.11 7.63 2.09
C THR A 136 7.48 8.36 3.29
N ASP A 137 8.16 8.47 4.43
CA ASP A 137 7.62 9.17 5.59
C ASP A 137 7.42 10.67 5.32
N ASP A 138 8.38 11.31 4.63
CA ASP A 138 8.28 12.70 4.21
C ASP A 138 7.97 12.77 2.71
N LEU A 139 6.77 13.24 2.38
CA LEU A 139 6.33 13.36 0.99
C LEU A 139 7.06 14.48 0.22
N HIS A 140 7.70 15.43 0.91
CA HIS A 140 8.50 16.47 0.25
C HIS A 140 9.72 15.88 -0.46
N ASP A 141 10.26 14.74 0.02
CA ASP A 141 11.36 14.01 -0.65
C ASP A 141 10.99 13.53 -2.07
N PHE A 142 9.67 13.47 -2.35
CA PHE A 142 9.08 13.08 -3.62
C PHE A 142 8.36 14.23 -4.34
N GLY A 143 8.48 15.47 -3.83
CA GLY A 143 7.88 16.65 -4.47
C GLY A 143 6.39 16.83 -4.23
N ILE A 144 5.84 16.23 -3.17
CA ILE A 144 4.43 16.37 -2.79
C ILE A 144 4.32 17.26 -1.56
N ASP A 145 3.63 18.39 -1.72
CA ASP A 145 3.43 19.36 -0.64
C ASP A 145 2.33 18.93 0.35
N TYR A 146 2.53 19.30 1.62
CA TYR A 146 1.56 19.18 2.71
C TYR A 146 1.96 20.13 3.85
N PRO A 147 1.07 20.41 4.83
CA PRO A 147 1.40 21.26 5.97
C PRO A 147 2.60 20.71 6.76
N ALA A 148 3.63 21.53 6.94
CA ALA A 148 4.82 21.16 7.69
C ALA A 148 4.47 20.76 9.13
N THR A 149 5.18 19.77 9.65
CA THR A 149 5.03 19.31 11.04
C THR A 149 6.32 18.72 11.56
N ASP A 150 6.65 19.05 12.81
CA ASP A 150 7.75 18.44 13.56
C ASP A 150 7.33 17.13 14.24
N ASP A 151 6.03 16.82 14.29
CA ASP A 151 5.54 15.53 14.77
C ASP A 151 5.78 14.46 13.71
N VAL A 152 6.78 13.62 13.97
CA VAL A 152 7.19 12.50 13.12
C VAL A 152 6.04 11.52 12.84
N ARG A 153 5.17 11.26 13.83
CA ARG A 153 4.07 10.30 13.66
C ARG A 153 2.91 10.93 12.90
N LEU A 154 2.64 12.22 13.11
CA LEU A 154 1.69 12.96 12.29
C LEU A 154 2.18 13.00 10.83
N ARG A 155 3.46 13.24 10.59
CA ARG A 155 4.06 13.21 9.24
C ARG A 155 3.84 11.87 8.55
N ARG A 156 4.08 10.76 9.26
CA ARG A 156 3.82 9.41 8.76
C ARG A 156 2.34 9.15 8.50
N ALA A 157 1.45 9.68 9.35
CA ALA A 157 0.00 9.57 9.17
C ALA A 157 -0.46 10.37 7.93
N ILE A 158 0.12 11.56 7.70
CA ILE A 158 -0.12 12.35 6.48
C ILE A 158 0.35 11.60 5.23
N SER A 159 1.56 11.05 5.25
CA SER A 159 2.08 10.19 4.18
C SER A 159 1.18 8.99 3.89
N TRP A 160 0.68 8.35 4.94
CA TRP A 160 -0.24 7.23 4.82
C TRP A 160 -1.57 7.66 4.19
N ARG A 161 -2.15 8.78 4.67
CA ARG A 161 -3.38 9.34 4.13
C ARG A 161 -3.25 9.70 2.66
N TYR A 162 -2.18 10.39 2.26
CA TYR A 162 -1.93 10.74 0.85
C TYR A 162 -1.98 9.50 -0.04
N GLN A 163 -1.30 8.41 0.34
CA GLN A 163 -1.27 7.18 -0.44
C GLN A 163 -2.63 6.47 -0.47
N TYR A 164 -3.38 6.49 0.63
CA TYR A 164 -4.74 5.98 0.68
C TYR A 164 -5.68 6.78 -0.24
N ASP A 165 -5.67 8.11 -0.14
CA ASP A 165 -6.50 9.01 -0.95
C ASP A 165 -6.15 8.88 -2.44
N LEU A 166 -4.85 8.77 -2.79
CA LEU A 166 -4.38 8.52 -4.15
C LEU A 166 -4.92 7.19 -4.72
N ILE A 167 -4.88 6.11 -3.94
CA ILE A 167 -5.43 4.81 -4.36
C ILE A 167 -6.93 4.92 -4.60
N ARG A 168 -7.66 5.61 -3.73
CA ARG A 168 -9.12 5.80 -3.89
C ARG A 168 -9.47 6.67 -5.09
N ALA A 169 -8.64 7.67 -5.40
CA ALA A 169 -8.83 8.54 -6.56
C ALA A 169 -8.47 7.84 -7.88
N THR A 170 -7.53 6.90 -7.87
CA THR A 170 -7.07 6.21 -9.07
C THR A 170 -8.14 5.25 -9.60
N PRO A 171 -8.52 5.31 -10.89
CA PRO A 171 -9.39 4.31 -11.50
C PRO A 171 -8.84 2.90 -11.28
N ARG A 172 -9.66 2.05 -10.65
CA ARG A 172 -9.23 0.69 -10.28
C ARG A 172 -8.97 -0.14 -11.55
N PRO A 173 -7.78 -0.75 -11.70
CA PRO A 173 -7.49 -1.61 -12.85
C PRO A 173 -8.34 -2.89 -12.81
N ALA A 174 -8.49 -3.54 -13.97
CA ALA A 174 -9.35 -4.71 -14.11
C ALA A 174 -8.93 -5.90 -13.24
N GLN A 175 -7.63 -6.05 -12.98
CA GLN A 175 -7.08 -7.14 -12.18
C GLN A 175 -6.60 -6.60 -10.84
N TRP A 176 -7.48 -6.58 -9.85
CA TRP A 176 -7.21 -6.02 -8.52
C TRP A 176 -7.67 -6.96 -7.42
N ILE A 177 -6.81 -7.18 -6.43
CA ILE A 177 -7.17 -7.80 -5.15
C ILE A 177 -6.64 -6.97 -3.99
N GLU A 178 -7.48 -6.76 -2.99
CA GLU A 178 -7.11 -6.14 -1.73
C GLU A 178 -6.88 -7.21 -0.66
N VAL A 179 -5.76 -7.10 0.06
CA VAL A 179 -5.36 -8.04 1.11
C VAL A 179 -4.88 -7.28 2.34
N ARG A 180 -5.45 -7.59 3.49
CA ARG A 180 -5.00 -7.09 4.79
C ARG A 180 -3.87 -7.96 5.33
N LEU A 181 -2.82 -7.33 5.86
CA LEU A 181 -1.75 -8.04 6.58
C LEU A 181 -2.32 -8.90 7.70
N GLU A 182 -3.30 -8.37 8.45
CA GLU A 182 -3.89 -9.08 9.59
C GLU A 182 -4.57 -10.37 9.14
N ASP A 183 -5.25 -10.36 8.00
CA ASP A 183 -5.89 -11.55 7.44
C ASP A 183 -4.86 -12.55 6.94
N PHE A 184 -3.82 -12.08 6.25
CA PHE A 184 -2.73 -12.93 5.79
C PHE A 184 -2.00 -13.62 6.95
N VAL A 185 -1.86 -12.95 8.09
CA VAL A 185 -1.16 -13.48 9.26
C VAL A 185 -2.05 -14.36 10.13
N LEU A 186 -3.30 -13.95 10.38
CA LEU A 186 -4.19 -14.63 11.33
C LEU A 186 -5.09 -15.68 10.67
N ARG A 187 -5.30 -15.57 9.35
CA ARG A 187 -6.19 -16.43 8.54
C ARG A 187 -5.49 -16.79 7.21
N GLN A 188 -4.26 -17.28 7.32
CA GLN A 188 -3.36 -17.44 6.19
C GLN A 188 -3.92 -18.34 5.09
N GLU A 189 -4.47 -19.52 5.41
CA GLU A 189 -4.99 -20.45 4.38
C GLU A 189 -6.21 -19.90 3.64
N GLU A 190 -7.12 -19.20 4.33
CA GLU A 190 -8.25 -18.51 3.70
C GLU A 190 -7.74 -17.42 2.73
N THR A 191 -6.78 -16.63 3.19
CA THR A 191 -6.19 -15.54 2.41
C THR A 191 -5.41 -16.06 1.19
N LEU A 192 -4.61 -17.12 1.37
CA LEU A 192 -3.88 -17.75 0.28
C LEU A 192 -4.83 -18.38 -0.73
N THR A 193 -5.91 -19.03 -0.32
CA THR A 193 -6.90 -19.59 -1.25
C THR A 193 -7.50 -18.52 -2.17
N ARG A 194 -7.86 -17.35 -1.61
CA ARG A 194 -8.36 -16.21 -2.40
C ARG A 194 -7.30 -15.66 -3.36
N LEU A 195 -6.06 -15.53 -2.89
CA LEU A 195 -4.93 -15.08 -3.70
C LEU A 195 -4.58 -16.08 -4.83
N GLU A 196 -4.59 -17.38 -4.57
CA GLU A 196 -4.38 -18.43 -5.57
C GLU A 196 -5.44 -18.37 -6.67
N ALA A 197 -6.72 -18.21 -6.29
CA ALA A 197 -7.82 -18.07 -7.25
C ALA A 197 -7.65 -16.82 -8.13
N PHE A 198 -7.21 -15.70 -7.56
CA PHE A 198 -6.94 -14.46 -8.30
C PHE A 198 -5.71 -14.56 -9.21
N LEU A 199 -4.61 -15.11 -8.70
CA LEU A 199 -3.34 -15.18 -9.42
C LEU A 199 -3.32 -16.31 -10.45
N GLY A 200 -4.08 -17.38 -10.24
CA GLY A 200 -4.09 -18.57 -11.09
C GLY A 200 -2.89 -19.49 -10.86
N ILE A 201 -2.19 -19.34 -9.72
CA ILE A 201 -1.01 -20.12 -9.35
C ILE A 201 -1.14 -20.63 -7.93
N LYS A 202 -0.46 -21.73 -7.62
CA LYS A 202 -0.31 -22.19 -6.24
C LYS A 202 0.70 -21.33 -5.50
N LEU A 203 0.37 -20.94 -4.28
CA LEU A 203 1.22 -20.08 -3.47
C LEU A 203 1.97 -20.86 -2.40
N ALA A 204 3.25 -20.58 -2.23
CA ALA A 204 4.03 -21.11 -1.12
C ALA A 204 3.49 -20.57 0.22
N ARG A 205 3.45 -21.45 1.22
CA ARG A 205 3.17 -21.07 2.60
C ARG A 205 4.47 -20.60 3.23
N ILE A 206 4.52 -19.35 3.64
CA ILE A 206 5.65 -18.81 4.41
C ILE A 206 5.29 -18.78 5.89
N VAL A 207 6.29 -18.94 6.75
CA VAL A 207 6.10 -18.74 8.19
C VAL A 207 5.81 -17.26 8.44
N VAL A 208 4.68 -16.98 9.11
CA VAL A 208 4.27 -15.63 9.52
C VAL A 208 4.47 -15.45 11.02
N ASN A 209 4.80 -14.23 11.46
CA ASN A 209 4.89 -13.89 12.88
C ASN A 209 3.61 -13.15 13.32
N PRO A 210 2.74 -13.75 14.15
CA PRO A 210 1.53 -13.09 14.67
C PRO A 210 1.78 -11.78 15.44
N GLU A 211 2.94 -11.63 16.08
CA GLU A 211 3.31 -10.42 16.85
C GLU A 211 3.51 -9.17 15.98
N VAL A 212 3.45 -9.32 14.64
CA VAL A 212 3.41 -8.16 13.76
C VAL A 212 2.05 -7.44 13.80
N VAL A 213 0.99 -8.11 14.21
CA VAL A 213 -0.36 -7.55 14.22
C VAL A 213 -0.63 -6.83 15.54
N GLY A 214 -1.02 -5.55 15.46
CA GLY A 214 -1.48 -4.79 16.63
C GLY A 214 -0.35 -4.33 17.55
N ARG A 215 0.86 -4.11 17.02
CA ARG A 215 2.01 -3.59 17.79
C ARG A 215 1.72 -2.24 18.41
N TYR A 216 0.88 -1.42 17.78
CA TYR A 216 0.44 -0.14 18.31
C TYR A 216 -0.17 -0.24 19.71
N ARG A 217 -0.69 -1.41 20.13
CA ARG A 217 -1.27 -1.62 21.47
C ARG A 217 -0.22 -1.64 22.57
N LEU A 218 1.02 -2.03 22.24
CA LEU A 218 2.15 -2.08 23.16
C LEU A 218 3.00 -0.81 23.12
N ASP A 219 2.68 0.09 22.19
CA ASP A 219 3.40 1.33 21.98
C ASP A 219 2.77 2.46 22.80
N GLY A 220 3.56 3.10 23.65
CA GLY A 220 3.10 4.18 24.55
C GLY A 220 2.96 5.55 23.90
N GLY A 221 3.29 5.70 22.61
CA GLY A 221 3.20 6.98 21.90
C GLY A 221 1.87 7.19 21.16
N PRO A 222 1.60 8.42 20.68
CA PRO A 222 0.43 8.70 19.85
C PRO A 222 0.41 7.80 18.61
N ASN A 223 -0.59 6.94 18.47
CA ASN A 223 -0.67 6.00 17.35
C ASN A 223 -1.95 6.19 16.53
N TYR A 224 -2.70 7.25 16.80
CA TYR A 224 -3.94 7.58 16.10
C TYR A 224 -4.02 9.09 15.86
N TYR A 225 -4.56 9.43 14.69
CA TYR A 225 -4.86 10.78 14.24
C TYR A 225 -6.18 10.70 13.45
N ASP A 226 -7.09 11.66 13.60
CA ASP A 226 -8.43 11.62 12.97
C ASP A 226 -8.38 11.47 11.44
N ILE A 227 -7.29 11.93 10.83
CA ILE A 227 -7.03 11.78 9.38
C ILE A 227 -6.95 10.32 8.91
N LEU A 228 -6.79 9.37 9.83
CA LEU A 228 -6.75 7.93 9.57
C LEU A 228 -8.14 7.28 9.66
N GLU A 229 -9.11 7.93 10.29
CA GLU A 229 -10.43 7.36 10.60
C GLU A 229 -11.15 6.80 9.37
N PRO A 230 -11.25 7.52 8.23
CA PRO A 230 -12.04 7.03 7.10
C PRO A 230 -11.58 5.66 6.62
N ALA A 231 -10.26 5.49 6.49
CA ALA A 231 -9.69 4.25 6.04
C ALA A 231 -9.71 3.16 7.11
N MET A 232 -9.56 3.55 8.38
CA MET A 232 -9.74 2.61 9.49
C MET A 232 -11.15 2.02 9.49
N ARG A 233 -12.19 2.84 9.27
CA ARG A 233 -13.56 2.36 9.12
C ARG A 233 -13.75 1.50 7.87
N GLU A 234 -13.22 1.94 6.71
CA GLU A 234 -13.33 1.18 5.45
C GLU A 234 -12.79 -0.26 5.62
N TYR A 235 -11.61 -0.40 6.25
CA TYR A 235 -10.97 -1.70 6.40
C TYR A 235 -11.35 -2.44 7.70
N GLY A 236 -12.33 -1.94 8.46
CA GLY A 236 -12.83 -2.61 9.67
C GLY A 236 -11.82 -2.64 10.83
N TYR A 237 -10.99 -1.60 10.95
CA TYR A 237 -10.11 -1.39 12.09
C TYR A 237 -10.82 -0.60 13.19
N GLU A 238 -10.46 -0.90 14.45
CA GLU A 238 -10.97 -0.20 15.62
C GLU A 238 -10.48 1.27 15.66
N VAL A 239 -11.43 2.20 15.67
CA VAL A 239 -11.18 3.64 15.81
C VAL A 239 -11.26 4.03 17.30
N PRO A 240 -10.17 4.52 17.92
CA PRO A 240 -10.15 4.97 19.31
C PRO A 240 -11.27 5.98 19.61
N GLY A 241 -11.88 5.87 20.79
CA GLY A 241 -12.97 6.78 21.21
C GLY A 241 -14.36 6.40 20.67
N THR A 242 -14.49 5.36 19.85
CA THR A 242 -15.79 4.90 19.30
C THR A 242 -16.43 3.76 20.12
N LEU A 243 -16.25 3.72 21.44
CA LEU A 243 -16.96 2.72 22.28
C LEU A 243 -18.44 3.14 22.47
N SER A 244 -19.30 2.45 21.71
CA SER A 244 -20.62 1.92 22.10
C SER A 244 -21.70 2.90 22.60
N ALA A 245 -22.49 3.44 21.67
CA ALA A 245 -23.88 3.85 21.92
C ALA A 245 -24.87 2.69 21.72
N VAL A 246 -24.48 1.44 22.04
CA VAL A 246 -25.39 0.28 22.01
C VAL A 246 -25.30 -0.47 23.34
N SER A 247 -25.83 0.17 24.37
CA SER A 247 -26.38 -0.48 25.56
C SER A 247 -27.39 0.46 26.23
N GLY A 248 -28.35 0.93 25.43
CA GLY A 248 -29.58 1.53 25.92
C GLY A 248 -30.73 0.54 25.78
N GLN A 249 -31.47 0.36 26.87
CA GLN A 249 -32.70 -0.41 27.03
C GLN A 249 -32.52 -1.91 27.32
N LEU A 250 -32.56 -2.25 28.61
CA LEU A 250 -33.55 -3.15 29.21
C LEU A 250 -33.28 -3.26 30.72
N ALA A 251 -33.90 -2.37 31.51
CA ALA A 251 -34.15 -2.61 32.93
C ALA A 251 -35.27 -1.66 33.43
N GLU A 252 -36.42 -1.69 32.78
CA GLU A 252 -37.69 -1.46 33.47
C GLU A 252 -38.57 -2.66 33.14
N VAL A 253 -38.88 -3.46 34.16
CA VAL A 253 -40.16 -4.14 34.43
C VAL A 253 -39.91 -5.23 35.49
N SER A 254 -40.77 -5.21 36.52
CA SER A 254 -41.00 -6.17 37.62
C SER A 254 -40.02 -6.11 38.80
N GLY A 255 -40.43 -5.91 40.06
CA GLY A 255 -41.75 -5.78 40.66
C GLY A 255 -41.68 -6.18 42.13
N GLN A 256 -42.19 -5.32 43.03
CA GLN A 256 -43.00 -5.59 44.23
C GLN A 256 -43.02 -4.35 45.13
#